data_AF-A0A1I0EBZ5-F1
#
_entry.id   AF-A0A1I0EBZ5-F1
#
_cell.length_a   1.000
_cell.length_b   1.000
_cell.length_c   1.000
_cell.angle_alpha   90.00
_cell.angle_beta   90.00
_cell.angle_gamma   90.00
#
_symmetry.space_group_name_H-M   'P 1'
#
loop_
_entity.id
_entity.type
_entity.pdbx_description
1 polymer ?
#
loop_
_entity_poly.entity_id
_entity_poly.type
_entity_poly.pdbx_seq_one_letter_code
_entity_poly.pdbx_strand_id
1 'polypeptide(L)'
;MYDFIARDRLTGEWHTFQCKTIRIRGDRNNELVVYAKNGKGQPYSKSDADYIIGVLAEDGETPRVFYFENEEKGEYWASEQSAVKRWVELPIALDRGTLTDEIASVTA
;
A
#
# COMPACT_ATOMS: atom_id res chain seq x y z
N MET A 1 2.62 -15.77 1.81
CA MET A 1 3.93 -15.36 1.25
C MET A 1 3.85 -13.87 1.01
N TYR A 2 4.82 -13.11 1.52
CA TYR A 2 4.87 -11.65 1.46
C TYR A 2 6.17 -11.18 0.79
N ASP A 3 6.18 -9.95 0.29
CA ASP A 3 7.36 -9.35 -0.34
C ASP A 3 8.19 -8.55 0.68
N PHE A 4 7.52 -7.91 1.64
CA PHE A 4 8.17 -7.04 2.61
C PHE A 4 7.71 -7.33 4.03
N ILE A 5 8.58 -7.01 4.98
CA ILE A 5 8.25 -6.89 6.39
C ILE A 5 8.68 -5.49 6.84
N ALA A 6 7.81 -4.79 7.56
CA ALA A 6 8.11 -3.48 8.13
C ALA A 6 7.72 -3.44 9.59
N ARG A 7 8.39 -2.58 10.35
CA ARG A 7 8.10 -2.35 11.76
C ARG A 7 7.43 -0.99 11.90
N ASP A 8 6.26 -0.96 12.53
CA ASP A 8 5.63 0.28 12.95
C ASP A 8 6.56 0.96 13.99
N ARG A 9 6.93 2.22 13.76
CA ARG A 9 7.84 2.95 14.65
C ARG A 9 7.19 3.43 15.95
N LEU A 10 5.88 3.64 15.94
CA LEU A 10 5.11 4.12 17.09
C LEU A 10 4.77 2.96 18.03
N THR A 11 4.30 1.84 17.48
CA THR A 11 3.88 0.67 18.29
C THR A 11 5.00 -0.35 18.48
N GLY A 12 5.96 -0.40 17.55
CA GLY A 12 7.01 -1.41 17.53
C GLY A 12 6.56 -2.76 16.96
N GLU A 13 5.32 -2.89 16.49
CA GLU A 13 4.77 -4.11 15.88
C GLU A 13 5.37 -4.38 14.50
N TRP A 14 5.51 -5.65 14.15
CA TRP A 14 5.98 -6.07 12.84
C TRP A 14 4.80 -6.50 11.98
N HIS A 15 4.76 -6.02 10.74
CA HIS A 15 3.72 -6.33 9.77
C HIS A 15 4.32 -6.80 8.45
N THR A 16 3.57 -7.67 7.78
CA THR A 16 3.93 -8.25 6.48
C THR A 16 3.11 -7.63 5.36
N PHE A 17 3.73 -7.44 4.20
CA PHE A 17 3.15 -6.73 3.07
C PHE A 17 3.34 -7.48 1.76
N GLN A 18 2.29 -7.57 0.96
CA GLN A 18 2.36 -8.04 -0.42
C GLN A 18 2.20 -6.86 -1.39
N CYS A 19 3.14 -6.72 -2.34
CA CYS A 19 3.14 -5.67 -3.34
C CYS A 19 2.37 -6.06 -4.60
N LYS A 20 1.61 -5.14 -5.15
CA LYS A 20 0.91 -5.25 -6.44
C LYS A 20 0.90 -3.91 -7.16
N THR A 21 0.92 -3.98 -8.49
CA THR A 21 0.70 -2.82 -9.35
C THR A 21 -0.79 -2.49 -9.41
N ILE A 22 -1.14 -1.23 -9.23
CA ILE A 22 -2.48 -0.68 -9.46
C ILE A 22 -2.72 -0.61 -10.97
N ARG A 23 -3.90 -1.03 -11.42
CA ARG A 23 -4.35 -0.86 -12.80
C ARG A 23 -5.51 0.12 -12.84
N ILE A 24 -5.49 1.03 -13.81
CA ILE A 24 -6.63 1.90 -14.10
C ILE A 24 -7.54 1.20 -15.11
N ARG A 25 -8.82 1.05 -14.77
CA ARG A 25 -9.81 0.46 -15.67
C ARG A 25 -10.65 1.53 -16.35
N GLY A 26 -10.29 1.85 -17.60
CA GLY A 26 -11.05 2.81 -18.43
C GLY A 26 -12.50 2.38 -18.71
N ASP A 27 -12.78 1.08 -18.74
CA ASP A 27 -14.15 0.55 -18.90
C ASP A 27 -15.00 0.63 -17.63
N ARG A 28 -14.42 1.10 -16.52
CA ARG A 28 -15.05 1.21 -15.20
C ARG A 28 -14.72 2.57 -14.57
N ASN A 29 -15.02 3.65 -15.29
CA ASN A 29 -14.89 5.03 -14.79
C ASN A 29 -13.48 5.39 -14.26
N ASN A 30 -12.43 4.83 -14.88
CA ASN A 30 -11.04 5.00 -14.47
C ASN A 30 -10.76 4.61 -13.00
N GLU A 31 -11.48 3.63 -12.47
CA GLU A 31 -11.22 3.13 -11.13
C GLU A 31 -9.83 2.47 -11.02
N LEU A 32 -9.19 2.71 -9.89
CA LEU A 32 -7.97 2.05 -9.46
C LEU A 32 -8.33 0.65 -8.98
N VAL A 33 -7.68 -0.36 -9.55
CA VAL A 33 -7.90 -1.77 -9.23
C VAL A 33 -6.60 -2.43 -8.84
N VAL A 34 -6.59 -3.08 -7.67
CA VAL A 34 -5.50 -3.94 -7.20
C VAL A 34 -5.95 -5.39 -7.25
N TYR A 35 -5.26 -6.20 -8.05
CA TYR A 35 -5.48 -7.64 -8.12
C TYR A 35 -4.64 -8.36 -7.06
N ALA A 36 -5.24 -8.59 -5.89
CA ALA A 36 -4.61 -9.26 -4.76
C ALA A 36 -4.81 -10.78 -4.81
N LYS A 37 -4.42 -11.39 -5.94
CA LYS A 37 -4.43 -12.85 -6.13
C LYS A 37 -3.00 -13.39 -6.25
N ASN A 38 -2.78 -14.57 -5.70
CA ASN A 38 -1.52 -15.31 -5.82
C ASN A 38 -1.40 -15.98 -7.21
N GLY A 39 -0.29 -16.68 -7.46
CA GLY A 39 -0.05 -17.36 -8.74
C GLY A 39 -1.06 -18.46 -9.11
N LYS A 40 -1.91 -18.90 -8.16
CA LYS A 40 -3.00 -19.86 -8.37
C LYS A 40 -4.35 -19.17 -8.58
N GLY A 41 -4.39 -17.84 -8.63
CA GLY A 41 -5.62 -17.06 -8.78
C GLY A 41 -6.44 -16.92 -7.49
N GLN A 42 -5.93 -17.39 -6.35
CA GLN A 42 -6.61 -17.29 -5.06
C GLN A 42 -6.26 -15.97 -4.37
N PRO A 43 -7.20 -15.32 -3.65
CA PRO A 43 -6.87 -14.19 -2.79
C PRO A 43 -5.76 -14.50 -1.79
N TYR A 44 -4.96 -13.51 -1.42
CA TYR A 44 -4.02 -13.66 -0.31
C TYR A 44 -4.78 -13.76 1.01
N SER A 45 -4.47 -14.75 1.84
CA SER A 45 -5.02 -14.84 3.19
C SER A 45 -4.29 -13.89 4.15
N LYS A 46 -4.86 -13.63 5.32
CA LYS A 46 -4.17 -12.89 6.39
C LYS A 46 -2.91 -13.60 6.89
N SER A 47 -2.84 -14.92 6.73
CA SER A 47 -1.60 -15.68 7.01
C SER A 47 -0.53 -15.51 5.94
N ASP A 48 -0.89 -15.02 4.74
CA ASP A 48 0.07 -14.75 3.69
C ASP A 48 0.73 -13.37 3.85
N ALA A 49 -0.07 -12.35 4.15
CA ALA A 49 0.33 -10.96 4.39
C ALA A 49 -0.75 -10.22 5.19
N ASP A 50 -0.35 -9.34 6.11
CA ASP A 50 -1.25 -8.49 6.90
C ASP A 50 -1.84 -7.35 6.06
N TYR A 51 -1.04 -6.80 5.15
CA TYR A 51 -1.39 -5.66 4.32
C TYR A 51 -1.06 -5.89 2.84
N ILE A 52 -1.74 -5.16 1.97
CA ILE A 52 -1.46 -5.07 0.54
C ILE A 52 -0.92 -3.69 0.23
N ILE A 53 0.15 -3.63 -0.56
CA ILE A 53 0.70 -2.41 -1.14
C ILE A 53 0.28 -2.33 -2.60
N GLY A 54 -0.36 -1.21 -2.98
CA GLY A 54 -0.68 -0.85 -4.35
C GLY A 54 0.27 0.21 -4.88
N VAL A 55 0.95 -0.06 -6.00
CA VAL A 55 1.81 0.90 -6.69
C VAL A 55 1.15 1.35 -7.99
N LEU A 56 0.75 2.62 -8.06
CA LEU A 56 0.31 3.27 -9.28
C LEU A 56 1.52 3.91 -9.96
N ALA A 57 1.91 3.38 -11.11
CA ALA A 57 3.01 3.89 -11.90
C ALA A 57 2.50 4.21 -13.31
N GLU A 58 2.65 5.46 -13.71
CA GLU A 58 2.36 5.95 -15.05
C GLU A 58 3.65 6.50 -15.67
N ASP A 59 3.83 6.29 -16.98
CA ASP A 59 5.05 6.70 -17.68
C ASP A 59 5.22 8.22 -17.62
N GLY A 60 6.34 8.67 -17.05
CA GLY A 60 6.66 10.09 -16.90
C GLY A 60 6.15 10.73 -15.61
N GLU A 61 5.40 10.01 -14.78
CA GLU A 61 4.92 10.49 -13.49
C GLU A 61 5.69 9.87 -12.30
N THR A 62 5.68 10.56 -11.17
CA THR A 62 6.20 9.97 -9.93
C THR A 62 5.21 8.92 -9.44
N PRO A 63 5.64 7.67 -9.18
CA PRO A 63 4.71 6.64 -8.76
C PRO A 63 4.05 7.00 -7.44
N ARG A 64 2.78 6.64 -7.30
CA ARG A 64 2.02 6.80 -6.06
C ARG A 64 1.86 5.43 -5.41
N VAL A 65 2.13 5.36 -4.12
CA VAL A 65 2.12 4.10 -3.38
C VAL A 65 1.11 4.19 -2.26
N PHE A 66 0.29 3.16 -2.13
CA PHE A 66 -0.71 3.05 -1.08
C PHE A 66 -0.54 1.72 -0.36
N TYR A 67 -0.90 1.64 0.91
CA TYR A 67 -1.14 0.37 1.59
C TYR A 67 -2.49 0.36 2.30
N PHE A 68 -3.05 -0.84 2.45
CA PHE A 68 -4.34 -1.08 3.10
C PHE A 68 -4.42 -2.51 3.63
N GLU A 69 -5.33 -2.74 4.58
CA GLU A 69 -5.48 -4.04 5.23
C GLU A 69 -5.83 -5.15 4.22
N ASN A 70 -5.20 -6.32 4.40
CA ASN A 70 -5.59 -7.51 3.66
C ASN A 70 -6.92 -8.06 4.20
N GLU A 71 -8.02 -7.59 3.63
CA GLU A 71 -9.37 -8.14 3.85
C GLU A 71 -9.65 -9.50 3.13
N GLU A 72 -8.61 -10.20 2.64
CA GLU A 72 -8.71 -11.48 1.92
C GLU A 72 -9.55 -11.42 0.62
N LYS A 73 -9.60 -10.24 0.00
CA LYS A 73 -10.32 -10.01 -1.26
C LYS A 73 -9.39 -10.24 -2.45
N GLY A 74 -9.92 -10.83 -3.52
CA GLY A 74 -9.15 -11.01 -4.74
C GLY A 74 -8.92 -9.70 -5.51
N GLU A 75 -9.75 -8.69 -5.28
CA GLU A 75 -9.69 -7.41 -5.97
C GLU A 75 -10.11 -6.27 -5.04
N TYR A 76 -9.33 -5.19 -5.06
CA TYR A 76 -9.61 -3.96 -4.30
C TYR A 76 -9.83 -2.82 -5.28
N TRP A 77 -10.95 -2.12 -5.10
CA TRP A 77 -11.43 -1.11 -6.02
C TRP A 77 -11.56 0.23 -5.30
N ALA A 78 -11.10 1.30 -5.94
CA ALA A 78 -11.27 2.65 -5.46
C ALA A 78 -11.23 3.65 -6.62
N SER A 79 -12.06 4.68 -6.60
CA SER A 79 -11.72 5.92 -7.30
C SER A 79 -10.51 6.58 -6.63
N GLU A 80 -9.76 7.42 -7.33
CA GLU A 80 -8.62 8.13 -6.72
C GLU A 80 -9.01 8.88 -5.44
N GLN A 81 -10.13 9.59 -5.47
CA GLN A 81 -10.65 10.33 -4.30
C GLN A 81 -10.98 9.43 -3.12
N SER A 82 -11.42 8.19 -3.40
CA SER A 82 -11.75 7.19 -2.39
C SER A 82 -10.49 6.51 -1.86
N ALA A 83 -9.50 6.25 -2.73
CA ALA A 83 -8.23 5.64 -2.38
C ALA A 83 -7.48 6.51 -1.37
N VAL A 84 -7.34 7.81 -1.64
CA VAL A 84 -6.65 8.77 -0.74
C VAL A 84 -7.31 8.86 0.64
N LYS A 85 -8.60 8.52 0.77
CA LYS A 85 -9.33 8.53 2.05
C LYS A 85 -9.28 7.21 2.81
N ARG A 86 -9.26 6.07 2.10
CA ARG A 86 -9.38 4.73 2.69
C ARG A 86 -8.06 3.99 2.80
N TRP A 87 -7.12 4.32 1.93
CA TRP A 87 -5.80 3.73 1.89
C TRP A 87 -4.79 4.74 2.42
N VAL A 88 -3.73 4.22 3.01
CA VAL A 88 -2.66 5.06 3.52
C VAL A 88 -1.66 5.28 2.39
N GLU A 89 -1.50 6.52 1.95
CA GLU A 89 -0.52 6.90 0.93
C GLU A 89 0.88 6.96 1.56
N LEU A 90 1.85 6.30 0.92
CA LEU A 90 3.25 6.31 1.30
C LEU A 90 3.98 7.33 0.42
N PRO A 91 4.33 8.52 0.97
CA PRO A 91 5.00 9.54 0.18
C PRO A 91 6.42 9.08 -0.21
N ILE A 92 6.68 9.01 -1.52
CA ILE A 92 8.01 8.68 -2.05
C ILE A 92 8.97 9.87 -1.94
N ALA A 93 8.45 11.09 -1.89
CA ALA A 93 9.19 12.30 -1.57
C ALA A 93 9.55 12.31 -0.07
N LEU A 94 10.47 11.43 0.31
CA LEU A 94 10.96 11.33 1.66
C LEU A 94 11.98 12.46 1.90
N ASP A 95 11.54 13.53 2.55
CA ASP A 95 12.50 14.46 3.17
C ASP A 95 13.16 13.73 4.35
N ARG A 96 14.43 13.37 4.18
CA ARG A 96 15.18 12.66 5.23
C ARG A 96 15.39 13.55 6.47
N GLY A 97 15.28 14.87 6.35
CA GLY A 97 15.43 15.81 7.46
C GLY A 97 14.24 15.81 8.43
N THR A 98 13.02 15.61 7.95
CA THR A 98 11.82 15.61 8.81
C THR A 98 11.73 14.36 9.68
N LEU A 99 12.19 13.21 9.17
CA LEU A 99 12.24 11.95 9.92
C LEU A 99 13.21 11.98 11.11
N THR A 100 14.24 12.83 11.09
CA THR A 100 15.18 12.98 12.21
C THR A 100 14.65 13.86 13.32
N ASP A 101 13.85 14.88 13.00
CA ASP A 101 13.31 15.83 13.99
C ASP A 101 12.13 15.27 14.79
N GLU A 102 11.28 14.43 14.18
CA GLU A 102 10.18 13.77 14.90
C GLU A 102 10.67 12.72 15.92
N ILE A 103 11.82 12.08 15.68
CA ILE A 103 12.39 11.12 16.63
C ILE A 103 12.96 11.87 17.85
N ALA A 104 13.62 13.01 17.62
CA ALA A 104 14.22 13.79 18.69
C ALA A 104 13.17 14.41 19.64
N SER A 105 12.01 14.81 19.12
CA SER A 105 10.93 15.43 19.91
C SER A 105 10.12 14.46 20.77
N VAL A 106 10.12 13.16 20.45
CA VAL A 106 9.44 12.11 21.24
C VAL A 106 10.35 11.58 22.36
N THR A 107 11.67 11.78 22.25
CA THR A 107 12.66 11.36 23.25
C THR A 107 13.11 12.46 24.22
N ALA A 108 12.54 13.66 24.12
CA ALA A 108 12.86 14.83 24.96
C ALA A 108 11.91 15.00 26.15
#